data_AF-A0A7K4ABX2-F1
#
_entry.id   AF-A0A7K4ABX2-F1
#
_cell.length_a   1.000
_cell.length_b   1.000
_cell.length_c   1.000
_cell.angle_alpha   90.00
_cell.angle_beta   90.00
_cell.angle_gamma   90.00
#
_symmetry.space_group_name_H-M   'P 1'
#
loop_
_entity.id
_entity.type
_entity.pdbx_description
1 polymer ?
#
loop_
_entity_poly.entity_id
_entity_poly.type
_entity_poly.pdbx_seq_one_letter_code
_entity_poly.pdbx_strand_id
1 'polypeptide(L)'
;MSSIEAEMRRRAEAALEKKAALGEDIDLSKYQEGARDIPEISSLDALSDEAREAMLRSGVIPTGEGRDGSIVVLDNSMVSHSAASKAYEVMDIRAAMK
;
A
#
# COMPACT_ATOMS: atom_id res chain seq x y z
N MET A 1 18.11 -6.01 -16.16
CA MET A 1 17.10 -4.96 -16.38
C MET A 1 16.71 -4.98 -17.83
N SER A 2 15.41 -5.11 -18.11
CA SER A 2 14.87 -5.08 -19.48
C SER A 2 15.07 -3.68 -20.08
N SER A 3 15.15 -3.55 -21.41
CA SER A 3 15.22 -2.25 -22.09
C SER A 3 14.03 -1.35 -21.75
N ILE A 4 12.87 -1.95 -21.46
CA ILE A 4 11.65 -1.25 -21.05
C ILE A 4 11.80 -0.64 -19.65
N GLU A 5 12.38 -1.36 -18.68
CA GLU A 5 12.59 -0.86 -17.31
C GLU A 5 13.54 0.34 -17.29
N ALA A 6 14.61 0.27 -18.09
CA ALA A 6 15.57 1.38 -18.20
C ALA A 6 14.91 2.63 -18.80
N GLU A 7 14.07 2.46 -19.82
CA GLU A 7 13.33 3.58 -20.42
C GLU A 7 12.27 4.14 -19.46
N MET A 8 11.53 3.30 -18.75
CA MET A 8 10.58 3.76 -17.73
C MET A 8 11.28 4.54 -16.62
N ARG A 9 12.43 4.04 -16.15
CA ARG A 9 13.25 4.74 -15.16
C ARG A 9 13.71 6.11 -15.65
N ARG A 10 14.26 6.19 -16.87
CA ARG A 10 14.69 7.47 -17.47
C ARG A 10 13.53 8.47 -17.53
N ARG A 11 12.35 8.01 -17.95
CA ARG A 11 11.15 8.86 -18.03
C ARG A 11 10.69 9.34 -16.66
N ALA A 12 10.80 8.51 -15.62
CA ALA A 12 10.49 8.89 -14.25
C ALA A 12 11.49 9.95 -13.72
N GLU A 13 12.79 9.73 -13.93
CA GLU A 13 13.85 10.68 -13.53
C GLU A 13 13.69 12.03 -14.23
N ALA A 14 13.34 12.05 -15.52
CA ALA A 14 13.07 13.28 -16.27
C ALA A 14 11.82 14.05 -15.78
N ALA A 15 10.92 13.39 -15.05
CA ALA A 15 9.68 13.97 -14.55
C ALA A 15 9.75 14.33 -13.05
N LEU A 16 10.93 14.27 -12.41
CA LEU A 16 11.07 14.46 -10.97
C LEU A 16 10.48 15.79 -10.47
N GLU A 17 10.74 16.88 -11.20
CA GLU A 17 10.26 18.24 -10.88
C GLU A 17 8.94 18.60 -11.60
N LYS A 18 8.30 17.61 -12.24
CA LYS A 18 7.07 17.84 -12.99
C LYS A 18 5.89 17.98 -12.01
N LYS A 19 5.43 19.21 -11.83
CA LYS A 19 4.29 19.54 -10.96
C LYS A 19 3.00 18.88 -11.44
N ALA A 20 2.14 18.51 -10.49
CA ALA A 20 0.77 18.11 -10.78
C ALA A 20 0.00 19.26 -11.44
N ALA A 21 -1.01 18.93 -12.25
CA ALA A 21 -1.81 19.95 -12.92
C ALA A 21 -2.72 20.73 -11.96
N LEU A 22 -3.07 20.13 -10.81
CA LEU A 22 -3.98 20.65 -9.80
C LEU A 22 -3.43 20.35 -8.40
N GLY A 23 -3.74 21.22 -7.44
CA GLY A 23 -3.32 21.07 -6.04
C GLY A 23 -2.04 21.84 -5.71
N GLU A 24 -1.62 21.72 -4.45
CA GLU A 24 -0.35 22.27 -3.97
C GLU A 24 0.84 21.49 -4.53
N ASP A 25 1.92 22.21 -4.81
CA ASP A 25 3.19 21.60 -5.20
C ASP A 25 3.93 21.09 -3.96
N ILE A 26 4.11 19.76 -3.88
CA ILE A 26 4.68 19.10 -2.71
C ILE A 26 6.18 18.90 -2.93
N ASP A 27 6.98 19.53 -2.08
CA ASP A 27 8.42 19.30 -2.02
C ASP A 27 8.71 17.94 -1.37
N LEU A 28 8.94 16.92 -2.21
CA LEU A 28 9.21 15.55 -1.78
C LEU A 28 10.49 15.43 -0.94
N SER A 29 11.44 16.36 -1.06
CA SER A 29 12.70 16.31 -0.29
C SER A 29 12.50 16.50 1.22
N LYS A 30 11.33 17.01 1.63
CA LYS A 30 10.94 17.21 3.03
C LYS A 30 10.44 15.93 3.70
N TYR A 31 10.20 14.87 2.94
CA TYR A 31 9.63 13.63 3.43
C TYR A 31 10.66 12.51 3.38
N GLN A 32 10.60 11.62 4.37
CA GLN A 32 11.36 10.37 4.34
C GLN A 32 10.52 9.29 3.66
N GLU A 33 11.20 8.38 2.98
CA GLU A 33 10.54 7.20 2.45
C GLU A 33 10.12 6.27 3.59
N GLY A 34 8.85 5.87 3.59
CA GLY A 34 8.31 4.93 4.58
C GLY A 34 8.88 3.51 4.44
N ALA A 35 8.80 2.72 5.51
CA ALA A 35 9.39 1.39 5.56
C ALA A 35 8.79 0.43 4.51
N ARG A 36 9.65 -0.39 3.87
CA ARG A 36 9.29 -1.30 2.76
C ARG A 36 9.24 -2.78 3.16
N ASP A 37 9.66 -3.08 4.39
CA ASP A 37 9.90 -4.39 4.96
C ASP A 37 9.22 -4.57 6.33
N ILE A 38 8.06 -3.94 6.54
CA ILE A 38 7.25 -4.19 7.73
C ILE A 38 6.68 -5.62 7.62
N PRO A 39 6.89 -6.48 8.65
CA PRO A 39 6.39 -7.85 8.63
C PRO A 39 4.86 -7.92 8.52
N GLU A 40 4.37 -8.99 7.89
CA GLU A 40 2.95 -9.31 7.93
C GLU A 40 2.50 -9.64 9.36
N ILE A 41 1.33 -9.15 9.73
CA ILE A 41 0.68 -9.45 11.00
C ILE A 41 -0.33 -10.58 10.82
N SER A 42 -0.40 -11.46 11.82
CA SER A 42 -1.27 -12.64 11.79
C SER A 42 -2.76 -12.30 11.92
N SER A 43 -3.10 -11.17 12.52
CA SER A 43 -4.46 -10.64 12.61
C SER A 43 -4.43 -9.12 12.75
N LEU A 44 -5.46 -8.44 12.22
CA LEU A 44 -5.69 -7.01 12.46
C LEU A 44 -6.03 -6.70 13.92
N ASP A 45 -6.40 -7.72 14.71
CA ASP A 45 -6.60 -7.58 16.16
C ASP A 45 -5.29 -7.30 16.92
N ALA A 46 -4.13 -7.63 16.32
CA ALA A 46 -2.82 -7.36 16.91
C ALA A 46 -2.40 -5.89 16.80
N LEU A 47 -3.15 -5.06 16.06
CA LEU A 47 -2.92 -3.62 15.95
C LEU A 47 -3.31 -2.91 17.24
N SER A 48 -2.75 -1.71 17.48
CA SER A 48 -3.15 -0.90 18.63
C SER A 48 -4.61 -0.46 18.56
N ASP A 49 -5.19 -0.13 19.71
CA ASP A 49 -6.59 0.31 19.80
C ASP A 49 -6.85 1.56 18.95
N GLU A 50 -5.89 2.49 18.90
CA GLU A 50 -5.95 3.70 18.07
C GLU A 50 -5.97 3.38 16.58
N ALA A 51 -5.17 2.39 16.16
CA ALA A 51 -5.14 1.95 14.77
C ALA A 51 -6.46 1.28 14.37
N ARG A 52 -7.03 0.43 15.24
CA ARG A 52 -8.34 -0.20 14.99
C ARG A 52 -9.47 0.83 14.97
N GLU A 53 -9.43 1.84 15.83
CA GLU A 53 -10.40 2.93 15.80
C GLU A 53 -10.26 3.78 14.52
N ALA A 54 -9.04 4.08 14.08
CA ALA A 54 -8.79 4.76 12.81
C ALA A 54 -9.33 3.98 11.60
N MET A 55 -9.18 2.65 11.60
CA MET A 55 -9.78 1.77 10.60
C MET A 55 -11.31 1.86 10.60
N LEU A 56 -11.93 1.76 11.77
CA LEU A 56 -13.40 1.87 11.87
C LEU A 56 -13.90 3.23 11.38
N ARG A 57 -13.21 4.32 11.72
CA ARG A 57 -13.53 5.68 11.26
C ARG A 57 -13.40 5.85 9.73
N SER A 58 -12.54 5.07 9.08
CA SER A 58 -12.41 5.07 7.62
C SER A 58 -13.29 4.04 6.91
N GLY A 59 -14.14 3.31 7.66
CA GLY A 59 -15.06 2.29 7.12
C GLY A 59 -14.43 0.92 6.91
N VAL A 60 -13.19 0.71 7.38
CA VAL A 60 -12.52 -0.59 7.41
C VAL A 60 -12.94 -1.33 8.67
N ILE A 61 -13.47 -2.54 8.52
CA ILE A 61 -13.90 -3.39 9.63
C ILE A 61 -12.75 -4.37 9.95
N PRO A 62 -12.04 -4.24 11.09
CA PRO A 62 -10.89 -5.09 11.39
C PRO A 62 -11.22 -6.59 11.44
N THR A 63 -12.43 -6.95 11.84
CA THR A 63 -12.91 -8.35 11.87
C THR A 63 -13.18 -8.94 10.49
N GLY A 64 -13.27 -8.10 9.45
CA GLY A 64 -13.70 -8.51 8.11
C GLY A 64 -15.18 -8.91 8.01
N GLU A 65 -15.99 -8.68 9.05
CA GLU A 65 -17.40 -9.07 9.04
C GLU A 65 -18.16 -8.38 7.90
N GLY A 66 -18.84 -9.18 7.08
CA GLY A 66 -19.54 -8.70 5.89
C GLY A 66 -18.61 -8.13 4.81
N ARG A 67 -17.37 -8.61 4.72
CA ARG A 67 -16.41 -8.29 3.66
C ARG A 67 -15.87 -9.56 3.01
N ASP A 68 -15.63 -9.50 1.71
CA ASP A 68 -15.07 -10.63 0.94
C ASP A 68 -13.53 -10.70 0.99
N GLY A 69 -12.90 -9.75 1.67
CA GLY A 69 -11.46 -9.66 1.83
C GLY A 69 -11.04 -8.30 2.35
N SER A 70 -9.76 -8.20 2.71
CA SER A 70 -9.13 -6.98 3.22
C SER A 70 -7.71 -6.89 2.70
N ILE A 71 -7.22 -5.66 2.48
CA ILE A 71 -5.81 -5.36 2.26
C ILE A 71 -5.44 -4.22 3.21
N VAL A 72 -4.36 -4.38 3.96
CA VAL A 72 -3.80 -3.33 4.81
C VAL A 72 -2.37 -3.08 4.39
N VAL A 73 -2.09 -1.83 4.04
CA VAL A 73 -0.74 -1.33 3.72
C VAL A 73 -0.36 -0.33 4.79
N LEU A 74 0.79 -0.55 5.42
CA LEU A 74 1.41 0.37 6.35
C LEU A 74 2.72 0.86 5.73
N ASP A 75 2.92 2.17 5.69
CA ASP A 75 3.97 2.81 4.89
C ASP A 75 3.99 2.27 3.45
N ASN A 76 5.07 1.58 3.08
CA ASN A 76 5.27 0.99 1.76
C ASN A 76 5.25 -0.55 1.80
N SER A 77 4.61 -1.14 2.82
CA SER A 77 4.56 -2.59 3.07
C SER A 77 3.12 -3.07 3.19
N MET A 78 2.74 -4.10 2.42
CA MET A 78 1.49 -4.81 2.66
C MET A 78 1.66 -5.69 3.89
N VAL A 79 0.97 -5.34 4.98
CA VAL A 79 1.12 -6.00 6.29
C VAL A 79 0.02 -7.01 6.59
N SER A 80 -1.08 -6.97 5.84
CA SER A 80 -2.12 -7.97 5.96
C SER A 80 -2.93 -8.02 4.66
N HIS A 81 -3.31 -9.23 4.26
CA HIS A 81 -4.28 -9.43 3.20
C HIS A 81 -5.12 -10.67 3.50
N SER A 82 -6.38 -10.66 3.09
CA SER A 82 -7.27 -11.80 3.24
C SER A 82 -8.31 -11.84 2.12
N ALA A 83 -8.77 -13.04 1.80
CA ALA A 83 -9.91 -13.30 0.94
C ALA A 83 -10.85 -14.26 1.66
N ALA A 84 -12.12 -13.90 1.80
CA ALA A 84 -13.12 -14.71 2.50
C ALA A 84 -13.57 -15.93 1.68
N SER A 85 -13.39 -15.87 0.35
CA SER A 85 -13.70 -16.98 -0.55
C SER A 85 -12.53 -17.28 -1.49
N LYS A 86 -12.51 -18.49 -2.04
CA LYS A 86 -11.55 -18.91 -3.07
C LYS A 86 -11.90 -18.41 -4.48
N ALA A 87 -12.99 -17.65 -4.63
CA ALA A 87 -13.40 -17.11 -5.93
C ALA A 87 -12.49 -15.97 -6.41
N TYR A 88 -11.74 -15.37 -5.48
CA TYR A 88 -10.82 -14.28 -5.74
C TYR A 88 -9.48 -14.55 -5.07
N GLU A 89 -8.43 -13.99 -5.63
CA GLU A 89 -7.09 -14.02 -5.06
C GLU A 89 -6.64 -12.61 -4.76
N VAL A 90 -6.04 -12.42 -3.59
CA VAL A 90 -5.53 -11.14 -3.12
C VAL A 90 -4.08 -11.36 -2.71
N MET A 91 -3.16 -10.57 -3.27
CA MET A 91 -1.73 -10.69 -3.03
C MET A 91 -1.01 -9.34 -3.23
N ASP A 92 0.23 -9.26 -2.73
CA ASP A 92 1.11 -8.11 -2.94
C ASP A 92 1.46 -7.97 -4.43
N ILE A 93 1.48 -6.75 -4.96
CA ILE A 93 1.81 -6.51 -6.37
C ILE A 93 3.22 -7.01 -6.73
N ARG A 94 4.17 -6.96 -5.78
CA ARG A 94 5.54 -7.48 -5.95
C ARG A 94 5.54 -9.00 -6.04
N ALA A 95 4.56 -9.69 -5.46
CA ALA A 95 4.37 -11.13 -5.62
C ALA A 95 3.65 -11.46 -6.93
N ALA A 96 2.62 -10.70 -7.29
CA ALA A 96 1.85 -10.88 -8.53
C ALA A 96 2.68 -10.69 -9.81
N MET A 97 3.71 -9.84 -9.74
CA MET A 97 4.58 -9.50 -10.87
C MET A 97 5.82 -10.40 -11.01
N LYS A 98 5.99 -11.40 -10.15
CA LYS A 98 7.08 -12.40 -10.24
C LYS A 98 6.70 -13.54 -11.18
#